data_AF-A0A1J5PKB4-F1
#
_entry.id   AF-A0A1J5PKB4-F1
#
_cell.length_a   1.000
_cell.length_b   1.000
_cell.length_c   1.000
_cell.angle_alpha   90.00
_cell.angle_beta   90.00
_cell.angle_gamma   90.00
#
_symmetry.space_group_name_H-M   'P 1'
#
loop_
_entity.id
_entity.type
_entity.pdbx_description
1 polymer ?
#
loop_
_entity_poly.entity_id
_entity_poly.type
_entity_poly.pdbx_seq_one_letter_code
_entity_poly.pdbx_strand_id
1 'polypeptide(L)'
;MATRSTLGSQKFKALLTSLSNQAEFICQPCDGLADAIEHHDTIKTKALCADYTSVIGHFGIQAGDVDTLVLGCTHYPFASQYLQERVGPEVRLLGNGAPIARQARQRLTVVATPTGPGLCVLLTTGTPDTLQTGAQRWLGLPNPLVRSLSV
;
A
#
# COMPACT_ATOMS: atom_id res chain seq x y z
N MET A 1 2.30 4.70 8.07
CA MET A 1 0.95 5.24 7.78
C MET A 1 0.01 4.13 7.34
N ALA A 2 -1.27 4.15 7.74
CA ALA A 2 -2.29 3.18 7.31
C ALA A 2 -3.71 3.74 7.54
N THR A 3 -4.74 2.97 7.20
CA THR A 3 -6.12 3.33 7.56
C THR A 3 -6.31 3.26 9.08
N ARG A 4 -7.23 4.08 9.62
CA ARG A 4 -7.59 4.06 11.04
C ARG A 4 -8.02 2.67 11.53
N SER A 5 -8.75 1.94 10.70
CA SER A 5 -9.18 0.57 11.00
C SER A 5 -7.99 -0.37 11.21
N THR A 6 -6.99 -0.34 10.30
CA THR A 6 -5.78 -1.16 10.42
C THR A 6 -5.04 -0.86 11.73
N LEU A 7 -4.78 0.42 12.02
CA LEU A 7 -4.04 0.84 13.23
C LEU A 7 -4.82 0.56 14.53
N GLY A 8 -6.14 0.60 14.48
CA GLY A 8 -7.01 0.30 15.61
C GLY A 8 -7.11 -1.20 15.94
N SER A 9 -6.81 -2.07 14.98
CA SER A 9 -7.04 -3.52 15.10
C SER A 9 -6.16 -4.19 16.16
N GLN A 10 -6.72 -5.20 16.83
CA GLN A 10 -5.98 -6.01 17.81
C GLN A 10 -4.77 -6.71 17.17
N LYS A 11 -4.92 -7.22 15.94
CA LYS A 11 -3.85 -7.89 15.19
C LYS A 11 -2.66 -6.96 14.95
N PHE A 12 -2.91 -5.72 14.53
CA PHE A 12 -1.85 -4.74 14.32
C PHE A 12 -1.16 -4.39 15.64
N LYS A 13 -1.93 -4.11 16.70
CA LYS A 13 -1.38 -3.79 18.02
C LYS A 13 -0.50 -4.92 18.57
N ALA A 14 -0.95 -6.17 18.46
CA ALA A 14 -0.17 -7.34 18.89
C ALA A 14 1.17 -7.45 18.13
N LEU A 15 1.15 -7.23 16.80
CA LEU A 15 2.37 -7.23 15.99
C LEU A 15 3.30 -6.08 16.36
N LEU A 16 2.75 -4.88 16.57
CA LEU A 16 3.52 -3.71 16.98
C LEU A 16 4.22 -3.96 18.32
N THR A 17 3.50 -4.51 19.30
CA THR A 17 4.05 -4.88 20.60
C THR A 17 5.15 -5.94 20.47
N SER A 18 5.00 -6.95 19.60
CA SER A 18 6.04 -7.98 19.43
C SER A 18 7.32 -7.44 18.75
N LEU A 19 7.27 -6.25 18.15
CA LEU A 19 8.38 -5.62 17.44
C LEU A 19 8.94 -4.39 18.15
N SER A 20 8.39 -3.98 19.31
CA SER A 20 8.70 -2.69 19.95
C SER A 20 10.18 -2.46 20.28
N ASN A 21 10.96 -3.54 20.41
CA ASN A 21 12.40 -3.46 20.72
C ASN A 21 13.29 -3.46 19.46
N GLN A 22 12.70 -3.51 18.26
CA GLN A 22 13.44 -3.58 16.99
C GLN A 22 13.54 -2.23 16.28
N ALA A 23 12.57 -1.34 16.48
CA ALA A 23 12.56 0.00 15.91
C ALA A 23 11.60 0.91 16.71
N GLU A 24 11.74 2.21 16.54
CA GLU A 24 10.72 3.17 16.95
C GLU A 24 9.63 3.25 15.87
N PHE A 25 8.37 3.24 16.30
CA PHE A 25 7.23 3.19 15.37
C PHE A 25 6.29 4.36 15.59
N ILE A 26 6.09 5.15 14.53
CA ILE A 26 5.11 6.24 14.51
C ILE A 26 3.88 5.80 13.70
N CYS A 27 2.74 5.71 14.38
CA CYS A 27 1.49 5.24 13.80
C CYS A 27 0.61 6.41 13.32
N GLN A 28 0.68 6.72 12.03
CA GLN A 28 -0.14 7.78 11.41
C GLN A 28 -1.39 7.22 10.69
N PRO A 29 -2.61 7.46 11.20
CA PRO A 29 -3.83 7.22 10.43
C PRO A 29 -3.99 8.23 9.29
N CYS A 30 -4.37 7.75 8.10
CA CYS A 30 -4.50 8.58 6.90
C CYS A 30 -5.91 8.46 6.30
N ASP A 31 -6.87 9.14 6.91
CA ASP A 31 -8.27 9.12 6.53
C ASP A 31 -8.50 9.82 5.17
N GLY A 32 -9.34 9.24 4.31
CA GLY A 32 -9.65 9.80 2.98
C GLY A 32 -8.52 9.74 1.94
N LEU A 33 -7.30 9.32 2.30
CA LEU A 33 -6.20 9.19 1.33
C LEU A 33 -6.46 8.06 0.33
N ALA A 34 -6.99 6.92 0.81
CA ALA A 34 -7.35 5.81 -0.08
C ALA A 34 -8.44 6.24 -1.08
N ASP A 35 -9.50 6.89 -0.58
CA ASP A 35 -10.60 7.37 -1.42
C ASP A 35 -10.12 8.40 -2.45
N ALA A 36 -9.24 9.34 -2.07
CA ALA A 36 -8.68 10.33 -2.99
C ALA A 36 -7.88 9.66 -4.12
N ILE A 37 -7.12 8.61 -3.81
CA ILE A 37 -6.37 7.81 -4.79
C ILE A 37 -7.34 7.08 -5.72
N GLU A 38 -8.37 6.43 -5.18
CA GLU A 38 -9.38 5.69 -5.94
C GLU A 38 -10.17 6.59 -6.91
N HIS A 39 -10.48 7.82 -6.49
CA HIS A 39 -11.18 8.81 -7.32
C HIS A 39 -10.25 9.64 -8.21
N HIS A 40 -8.94 9.37 -8.18
CA HIS A 40 -7.94 10.10 -8.96
C HIS A 40 -7.89 11.61 -8.67
N ASP A 41 -8.27 11.99 -7.47
CA ASP A 41 -8.19 13.37 -7.01
C ASP A 41 -6.74 13.69 -6.65
N THR A 42 -5.97 14.11 -7.66
CA THR A 42 -4.53 14.40 -7.50
C THR A 42 -4.27 15.57 -6.57
N ILE A 43 -5.17 16.57 -6.54
CA ILE A 43 -5.04 17.75 -5.68
C ILE A 43 -5.21 17.31 -4.22
N LYS A 44 -6.30 16.60 -3.92
CA LYS A 44 -6.56 16.09 -2.57
C LYS A 44 -5.53 15.06 -2.13
N THR A 45 -5.08 14.18 -3.03
CA THR A 45 -4.03 13.19 -2.72
C THR A 45 -2.74 13.89 -2.30
N LYS A 46 -2.29 14.91 -3.05
CA LYS A 46 -1.08 15.67 -2.72
C LYS A 46 -1.22 16.44 -1.41
N ALA A 47 -2.38 17.05 -1.16
CA ALA A 47 -2.67 17.76 0.09
C ALA A 47 -2.60 16.81 1.29
N LEU A 48 -3.33 15.68 1.23
CA LEU A 48 -3.33 14.67 2.30
C LEU A 48 -1.95 14.06 2.53
N CYS A 49 -1.18 13.80 1.46
CA CYS A 49 0.20 13.34 1.61
C CYS A 49 1.03 14.35 2.40
N ALA A 50 0.95 15.64 2.06
CA ALA A 50 1.68 16.70 2.76
C ALA A 50 1.26 16.81 4.23
N ASP A 51 -0.05 16.85 4.49
CA ASP A 51 -0.61 16.95 5.83
C ASP A 51 -0.14 15.79 6.71
N TYR A 52 -0.32 14.55 6.24
CA TYR A 52 0.04 13.37 7.03
C TYR A 52 1.54 13.18 7.20
N THR A 53 2.37 13.57 6.24
CA THR A 53 3.83 13.55 6.46
C THR A 53 4.25 14.63 7.46
N SER A 54 3.65 15.82 7.42
CA SER A 54 4.05 16.94 8.28
C SER A 54 3.90 16.68 9.77
N VAL A 55 2.98 15.79 10.15
CA VAL A 55 2.69 15.45 11.55
C VAL A 55 3.42 14.20 12.05
N ILE A 56 4.11 13.46 11.16
CA ILE A 56 4.88 12.26 11.54
C ILE A 56 6.18 12.65 12.26
N GLY A 57 6.84 13.72 11.83
CA GLY A 57 8.11 14.17 12.37
C GLY A 57 9.11 14.55 11.28
N HIS A 58 10.39 14.58 11.63
CA HIS A 58 11.47 14.82 10.68
C HIS A 58 11.83 13.53 9.94
N PHE A 59 12.13 13.69 8.65
CA PHE A 59 12.46 12.60 7.73
C PHE A 59 13.92 12.76 7.29
N GLY A 60 14.67 11.66 7.29
CA GLY A 60 16.10 11.69 7.01
C GLY A 60 16.82 10.46 7.52
N ILE A 61 18.14 10.58 7.59
CA ILE A 61 19.06 9.51 8.03
C ILE A 61 19.82 9.88 9.30
N GLN A 62 19.48 11.01 9.93
CA GLN A 62 20.10 11.41 11.19
C GLN A 62 19.47 10.65 12.36
N ALA A 63 20.18 10.60 13.49
CA ALA A 63 19.64 9.97 14.70
C ALA A 63 18.36 10.69 15.15
N GLY A 64 17.26 9.94 15.25
CA GLY A 64 15.94 10.46 15.61
C GLY A 64 15.04 10.82 14.42
N ASP A 65 15.55 10.76 13.19
CA ASP A 65 14.73 10.93 11.99
C ASP A 65 13.95 9.65 11.65
N VAL A 66 12.83 9.82 10.95
CA VAL A 66 12.12 8.74 10.30
C VAL A 66 12.80 8.41 8.97
N ASP A 67 13.53 7.29 8.94
CA ASP A 67 14.24 6.82 7.75
C ASP A 67 13.39 5.95 6.80
N THR A 68 12.22 5.49 7.28
CA THR A 68 11.38 4.53 6.58
C THR A 68 9.90 4.88 6.73
N LEU A 69 9.21 5.08 5.61
CA LEU A 69 7.76 5.27 5.57
C LEU A 69 7.07 3.99 5.10
N VAL A 70 6.39 3.31 6.02
CA VAL A 70 5.58 2.13 5.71
C VAL A 70 4.23 2.53 5.11
N LEU A 71 3.93 1.99 3.93
CA LEU A 71 2.69 2.16 3.18
C LEU A 71 1.70 1.04 3.55
N GLY A 72 1.04 1.20 4.71
CA GLY A 72 0.19 0.16 5.33
C GLY A 72 -1.21 -0.01 4.73
N CYS A 73 -1.52 0.65 3.62
CA CYS A 73 -2.74 0.48 2.84
C CYS A 73 -2.36 0.08 1.40
N THR A 74 -3.12 -0.82 0.79
CA THR A 74 -2.90 -1.27 -0.60
C THR A 74 -3.00 -0.15 -1.64
N HIS A 75 -3.67 0.96 -1.33
CA HIS A 75 -3.79 2.11 -2.23
C HIS A 75 -2.56 3.03 -2.21
N TYR A 76 -1.85 3.12 -1.09
CA TYR A 76 -0.80 4.14 -0.89
C TYR A 76 0.43 4.00 -1.81
N PRO A 77 0.82 2.81 -2.31
CA PRO A 77 1.83 2.72 -3.37
C PRO A 77 1.54 3.60 -4.60
N PHE A 78 0.27 3.85 -4.93
CA PHE A 78 -0.12 4.72 -6.04
C PHE A 78 0.10 6.22 -5.77
N ALA A 79 0.40 6.60 -4.53
CA ALA A 79 0.81 7.95 -4.14
C ALA A 79 2.31 8.03 -3.80
N SER A 80 3.09 6.98 -4.07
CA SER A 80 4.51 6.88 -3.70
C SER A 80 5.34 8.05 -4.19
N GLN A 81 5.13 8.53 -5.41
CA GLN A 81 5.84 9.71 -5.93
C GLN A 81 5.59 10.94 -5.05
N TYR A 82 4.32 11.25 -4.74
CA TYR A 82 3.98 12.41 -3.92
C TYR A 82 4.49 12.27 -2.49
N LEU A 83 4.49 11.06 -1.94
CA LEU A 83 5.05 10.79 -0.62
C LEU A 83 6.57 10.99 -0.63
N GLN A 84 7.28 10.45 -1.63
CA GLN A 84 8.73 10.58 -1.76
C GLN A 84 9.16 12.05 -1.90
N GLU A 85 8.43 12.85 -2.67
CA GLU A 85 8.65 14.30 -2.80
C GLU A 85 8.57 15.02 -1.44
N ARG A 86 7.79 14.51 -0.49
CA ARG A 86 7.64 15.09 0.86
C ARG A 86 8.67 14.59 1.86
N VAL A 87 8.95 13.29 1.86
CA VAL A 87 9.86 12.68 2.85
C VAL A 87 11.33 12.75 2.43
N GLY A 88 11.61 13.10 1.18
CA GLY A 88 12.96 13.20 0.63
C GLY A 88 13.48 11.85 0.10
N PRO A 89 14.50 11.86 -0.79
CA PRO A 89 14.94 10.68 -1.54
C PRO A 89 15.64 9.62 -0.70
N GLU A 90 16.20 10.01 0.45
CA GLU A 90 16.90 9.10 1.38
C GLU A 90 15.93 8.20 2.16
N VAL A 91 14.67 8.62 2.31
CA VAL A 91 13.67 7.86 3.07
C VAL A 91 13.15 6.70 2.24
N ARG A 92 13.21 5.51 2.85
CA ARG A 92 12.73 4.29 2.23
C ARG A 92 11.21 4.21 2.29
N LEU A 93 10.56 4.12 1.12
CA LEU A 93 9.14 3.75 1.05
C LEU A 93 8.99 2.22 1.07
N LEU A 94 8.27 1.69 2.06
CA LEU A 94 8.05 0.26 2.21
C LEU A 94 6.58 -0.12 1.95
N GLY A 95 6.31 -0.67 0.77
CA GLY A 95 5.02 -1.27 0.42
C GLY A 95 4.91 -2.75 0.80
N ASN A 96 3.68 -3.26 0.88
CA ASN A 96 3.37 -4.64 1.28
C ASN A 96 3.33 -5.66 0.11
N GLY A 97 3.10 -5.20 -1.13
CA GLY A 97 2.88 -6.09 -2.29
C GLY A 97 4.05 -7.04 -2.57
N ALA A 98 5.27 -6.53 -2.71
CA ALA A 98 6.43 -7.36 -3.03
C ALA A 98 6.81 -8.36 -1.91
N PRO A 99 6.83 -7.98 -0.61
CA PRO A 99 6.98 -8.95 0.48
C PRO A 99 5.93 -10.06 0.45
N ILE A 100 4.65 -9.71 0.25
CA ILE A 100 3.55 -10.68 0.16
C ILE A 100 3.74 -11.63 -1.03
N ALA A 101 4.08 -11.11 -2.21
CA ALA A 101 4.32 -11.93 -3.40
C ALA A 101 5.48 -12.92 -3.22
N ARG A 102 6.59 -12.49 -2.58
CA ARG A 102 7.71 -13.39 -2.26
C ARG A 102 7.29 -14.50 -1.30
N GLN A 103 6.56 -14.15 -0.24
CA GLN A 103 6.07 -15.11 0.74
C GLN A 103 5.08 -16.12 0.13
N ALA A 104 4.21 -15.66 -0.77
CA ALA A 104 3.28 -16.51 -1.51
C ALA A 104 4.04 -17.50 -2.40
N ARG A 105 5.03 -17.03 -3.15
CA ARG A 105 5.89 -17.90 -3.98
C ARG A 105 6.58 -18.98 -3.15
N GLN A 106 7.21 -18.61 -2.03
CA GLN A 106 7.88 -19.56 -1.14
C GLN A 106 6.95 -20.66 -0.64
N ARG A 107 5.69 -20.31 -0.29
CA ARG A 107 4.70 -21.29 0.17
C ARG A 107 4.22 -22.19 -0.96
N LEU A 108 4.00 -21.63 -2.15
CA LEU A 108 3.54 -22.40 -3.30
C LEU A 108 4.59 -23.40 -3.79
N THR A 109 5.88 -23.03 -3.81
CA THR A 109 6.97 -23.91 -4.28
C THR A 109 7.16 -25.17 -3.42
N VAL A 110 6.65 -25.18 -2.18
CA VAL A 110 6.63 -26.38 -1.33
C VAL A 110 5.55 -27.37 -1.78
N VAL A 111 4.47 -26.87 -2.39
CA VAL A 111 3.29 -27.67 -2.78
C VAL A 111 3.32 -28.05 -4.26
N ALA A 112 3.75 -27.13 -5.13
CA ALA A 112 3.83 -27.35 -6.56
C ALA A 112 4.87 -26.43 -7.20
N THR A 113 5.51 -26.91 -8.26
CA THR A 113 6.34 -26.07 -9.11
C THR A 113 5.49 -25.54 -10.27
N PRO A 114 5.39 -24.21 -10.48
CA PRO A 114 4.67 -23.67 -11.63
C PRO A 114 5.32 -24.12 -12.94
N THR A 115 4.55 -24.73 -13.85
CA THR A 115 5.06 -25.30 -15.11
C THR A 115 4.57 -24.57 -16.37
N GLY A 116 3.91 -23.43 -16.26
CA GLY A 116 3.40 -22.69 -17.41
C GLY A 116 2.87 -21.30 -17.08
N PRO A 117 2.41 -20.54 -18.10
CA PRO A 117 1.79 -19.24 -17.90
C PRO A 117 0.49 -19.37 -17.11
N GLY A 118 0.30 -18.48 -16.14
CA GLY A 118 -0.94 -18.40 -15.37
C GLY A 118 -2.03 -17.62 -16.10
N LEU A 119 -3.30 -17.87 -15.72
CA LEU A 119 -4.43 -17.04 -16.12
C LEU A 119 -4.70 -16.00 -15.01
N CYS A 120 -4.83 -14.73 -15.37
CA CYS A 120 -5.27 -13.67 -14.47
C CYS A 120 -6.71 -13.28 -14.79
N VAL A 121 -7.64 -13.52 -13.85
CA VAL A 121 -9.03 -13.09 -13.93
C VAL A 121 -9.29 -12.13 -12.79
N LEU A 122 -9.80 -10.94 -13.11
CA LEU A 122 -10.18 -9.93 -12.14
C LEU A 122 -11.67 -10.04 -11.85
N LEU A 123 -12.04 -10.11 -10.59
CA LEU A 123 -13.43 -10.25 -10.15
C LEU A 123 -13.79 -9.05 -9.27
N THR A 124 -14.99 -8.50 -9.46
CA THR A 124 -15.49 -7.37 -8.66
C THR A 124 -16.96 -7.56 -8.29
N THR A 125 -17.34 -7.11 -7.11
CA THR A 125 -18.75 -6.95 -6.69
C THR A 125 -19.28 -5.54 -6.99
N GLY A 126 -18.41 -4.65 -7.48
CA GLY A 126 -18.76 -3.31 -7.96
C GLY A 126 -18.81 -3.25 -9.48
N THR A 127 -18.54 -2.07 -10.04
CA THR A 127 -18.57 -1.86 -11.50
C THR A 127 -17.31 -2.44 -12.17
N PRO A 128 -17.44 -3.35 -13.16
CA PRO A 128 -16.30 -3.91 -13.89
C PRO A 128 -15.38 -2.86 -14.52
N ASP A 129 -15.95 -1.80 -15.09
CA ASP A 129 -15.19 -0.73 -15.77
C ASP A 129 -14.22 0.00 -14.84
N THR A 130 -14.61 0.19 -13.57
CA THR A 130 -13.74 0.79 -12.55
C THR A 130 -12.51 -0.08 -12.30
N LEU A 131 -12.71 -1.40 -12.13
CA LEU A 131 -11.61 -2.33 -11.91
C LEU A 131 -10.74 -2.49 -13.17
N GLN A 132 -11.34 -2.51 -14.36
CA GLN A 132 -10.62 -2.54 -15.63
C GLN A 132 -9.72 -1.32 -15.80
N THR A 133 -10.26 -0.12 -15.55
CA THR A 133 -9.52 1.14 -15.65
C THR A 133 -8.35 1.17 -14.66
N GLY A 134 -8.59 0.77 -13.41
CA GLY A 134 -7.55 0.68 -12.38
C GLY A 134 -6.45 -0.32 -12.76
N ALA A 135 -6.82 -1.50 -13.27
CA ALA A 135 -5.86 -2.53 -13.68
C ALA A 135 -5.00 -2.08 -14.88
N GLN A 136 -5.60 -1.44 -15.89
CA GLN A 136 -4.86 -0.88 -17.02
C GLN A 136 -3.88 0.19 -16.55
N ARG A 137 -4.33 1.12 -15.70
CA ARG A 137 -3.53 2.24 -15.22
C ARG A 137 -2.36 1.82 -14.33
N TRP A 138 -2.62 0.93 -13.36
CA TRP A 138 -1.65 0.65 -12.30
C TRP A 138 -0.86 -0.65 -12.50
N LEU A 139 -1.46 -1.64 -13.16
CA LEU A 139 -0.83 -2.95 -13.38
C LEU A 139 -0.30 -3.10 -14.80
N GLY A 140 -0.59 -2.15 -15.70
CA GLY A 140 -0.17 -2.21 -17.10
C GLY A 140 -0.77 -3.40 -17.85
N LEU A 141 -1.92 -3.91 -17.41
CA LEU A 141 -2.62 -5.02 -18.06
C LEU A 141 -3.48 -4.44 -19.20
N PRO A 142 -3.12 -4.61 -20.49
CA PRO A 142 -3.78 -3.90 -21.59
C PRO A 142 -5.24 -4.33 -21.78
N ASN A 143 -5.56 -5.61 -21.57
CA ASN A 143 -6.90 -6.18 -21.69
C ASN A 143 -7.15 -7.20 -20.56
N PRO A 144 -7.39 -6.75 -19.31
CA PRO A 144 -7.63 -7.67 -18.21
C PRO A 144 -9.00 -8.35 -18.40
N LEU A 145 -9.07 -9.67 -18.15
CA LEU A 145 -10.35 -10.36 -18.10
C LEU A 145 -11.06 -9.98 -16.80
N VAL A 146 -12.03 -9.05 -16.86
CA VAL A 146 -12.81 -8.60 -15.72
C VAL A 146 -14.20 -9.22 -15.73
N ARG A 147 -14.69 -9.70 -14.59
CA ARG A 147 -16.06 -10.21 -14.43
C ARG A 147 -16.72 -9.63 -13.17
N SER A 148 -18.01 -9.32 -13.28
CA SER A 148 -18.83 -9.00 -12.12
C SER A 148 -19.24 -10.26 -11.38
N LEU A 149 -19.31 -10.19 -10.06
CA LEU A 149 -19.88 -11.21 -9.19
C LEU A 149 -21.17 -10.66 -8.58
N SER A 150 -22.28 -11.37 -8.78
CA SER A 150 -23.50 -11.15 -8.01
C SER A 150 -23.34 -11.84 -6.65
N VAL A 151 -23.40 -11.05 -5.58
CA VAL A 151 -23.37 -11.53 -4.17
C VAL A 151 -24.75 -11.44 -3.55
#